data_AF-A0A5F9DA52-F1
#
_entry.id   AF-A0A5F9DA52-F1
#
_cell.length_a   1.000
_cell.length_b   1.000
_cell.length_c   1.000
_cell.angle_alpha   90.00
_cell.angle_beta   90.00
_cell.angle_gamma   90.00
#
_symmetry.space_group_name_H-M   'P 1'
#
loop_
_entity.id
_entity.type
_entity.pdbx_description
1 polymer ?
#
loop_
_entity_poly.entity_id
_entity_poly.type
_entity_poly.pdbx_seq_one_letter_code
_entity_poly.pdbx_strand_id
1 'polypeptide(L)'
;MSSISRLRHKEAIKLVASDELLNEDTVNPFVEVSFQHTVYQTNTASGSHPCWNEEIEVDFISPGHDYSFSNLSKIKDNVYINIFDEVIIEKHEDHCLKSCSSHSYVKKNWLGSIIFPFSALLQQSEFSDQIDVLQRAQIFERNCKAVFPNRRIITTVLNDEGIQMLVTRYIKALNPPQQLLDIFLQDSNTTLDLIARFVSLIPFMPDTLDENDGSDIWMTSERCISLAIGNKEEHAILLCNFFLYFGKSALVLLGSSMLEGHVAYVLTQESDEYLLWNPSTGQCHKQFDPFCPLQSVDCLFDDKNVWFNIQQNNTPMAVHFDYSKESFWKQLIPKNFQGTKPQSIQPEEIIYSDTNESMVEDLKNRIERTLKGKMMEWRPKHPTRWNRQCTSILRQILPKLEFGTGSFVSPEEDSDFERLLQFYWITGFPIQMPYTDVQSVIDAVYQTGIHSSEFPQTEFALAVYIHPFPNNILSVWVYLASLSRHQ
;
A
#
# COMPACT_ATOMS: atom_id res chain seq x y z
N MET A 1 63.72 11.37 9.39
CA MET A 1 64.93 11.15 8.56
C MET A 1 65.11 9.65 8.44
N SER A 2 65.24 8.99 7.30
CA SER A 2 65.16 9.28 5.87
C SER A 2 65.42 7.91 5.24
N SER A 3 64.57 7.41 4.35
CA SER A 3 64.96 6.32 3.46
C SER A 3 64.35 6.57 2.08
N ILE A 4 65.16 7.25 1.28
CA ILE A 4 64.95 7.56 -0.14
C ILE A 4 65.74 6.54 -0.97
N SER A 5 64.99 5.80 -1.80
CA SER A 5 65.23 5.36 -3.19
C SER A 5 66.66 5.15 -3.74
N ARG A 6 66.84 4.12 -4.61
CA ARG A 6 66.94 4.29 -6.09
C ARG A 6 67.32 3.00 -6.85
N LEU A 7 66.52 2.74 -7.89
CA LEU A 7 66.85 2.43 -9.30
C LEU A 7 67.75 1.24 -9.68
N ARG A 8 67.27 0.44 -10.65
CA ARG A 8 68.02 0.20 -11.88
C ARG A 8 67.12 -0.10 -13.10
N HIS A 9 67.47 0.59 -14.18
CA HIS A 9 66.94 0.60 -15.54
C HIS A 9 66.81 -0.77 -16.24
N LYS A 10 65.90 -0.81 -17.23
CA LYS A 10 66.23 -1.24 -18.60
C LYS A 10 65.34 -0.50 -19.61
N GLU A 11 65.96 0.32 -20.46
CA GLU A 11 65.40 0.81 -21.72
C GLU A 11 66.00 0.02 -22.89
N ALA A 12 65.19 -0.25 -23.92
CA ALA A 12 65.56 -0.14 -25.34
C ALA A 12 64.32 -0.35 -26.25
N ILE A 13 63.62 0.75 -26.55
CA ILE A 13 63.29 1.30 -27.89
C ILE A 13 63.26 0.26 -29.05
N LYS A 14 62.18 0.07 -29.84
CA LYS A 14 61.58 1.02 -30.82
C LYS A 14 60.33 0.40 -31.46
N LEU A 15 59.25 1.17 -31.67
CA LEU A 15 58.57 1.34 -32.97
C LEU A 15 57.49 2.45 -32.88
N VAL A 16 57.32 3.11 -34.01
CA VAL A 16 56.75 4.46 -34.24
C VAL A 16 55.21 4.51 -34.14
N ALA A 17 54.76 5.54 -33.42
CA ALA A 17 53.53 6.35 -33.52
C ALA A 17 52.29 5.84 -34.27
N SER A 18 51.19 5.77 -33.53
CA SER A 18 49.90 6.32 -33.92
C SER A 18 49.31 7.07 -32.72
N ASP A 19 49.31 8.39 -32.77
CA ASP A 19 48.60 9.31 -31.86
C ASP A 19 47.08 9.15 -32.06
N GLU A 20 46.51 8.07 -31.55
CA GLU A 20 45.09 7.98 -31.22
C GLU A 20 44.97 7.95 -29.69
N LEU A 21 45.25 9.10 -29.08
CA LEU A 21 44.86 9.38 -27.70
C LEU A 21 43.33 9.47 -27.68
N LEU A 22 42.73 8.43 -27.12
CA LEU A 22 41.39 8.35 -26.53
C LEU A 22 40.84 9.73 -26.13
N ASN A 23 40.04 10.36 -27.00
CA ASN A 23 39.02 11.31 -26.55
C ASN A 23 37.83 10.45 -26.11
N GLU A 24 37.80 10.07 -24.83
CA GLU A 24 36.54 9.68 -24.22
C GLU A 24 35.59 10.89 -24.34
N ASP A 25 34.43 10.69 -24.95
CA ASP A 25 33.42 11.69 -25.28
C ASP A 25 32.98 12.49 -24.02
N THR A 26 33.66 13.59 -23.73
CA THR A 26 33.23 14.54 -22.71
C THR A 26 32.09 15.39 -23.26
N VAL A 27 30.87 15.06 -22.88
CA VAL A 27 29.68 15.89 -23.13
C VAL A 27 29.69 17.14 -22.26
N ASN A 28 29.14 18.25 -22.75
CA ASN A 28 28.92 19.50 -22.03
C ASN A 28 27.44 19.90 -22.07
N PRO A 29 26.57 19.19 -21.33
CA PRO A 29 25.15 19.44 -21.39
C PRO A 29 24.71 20.73 -20.66
N PHE A 30 23.72 21.41 -21.23
CA PHE A 30 22.99 22.53 -20.63
C PHE A 30 21.49 22.38 -20.85
N VAL A 31 20.71 23.07 -20.02
CA VAL A 31 19.25 23.07 -20.09
C VAL A 31 18.76 24.39 -20.69
N GLU A 32 17.82 24.29 -21.61
CA GLU A 32 17.15 25.42 -22.25
C GLU A 32 15.64 25.35 -21.93
N VAL A 33 15.13 26.37 -21.25
CA VAL A 33 13.71 26.49 -20.91
C VAL A 33 13.05 27.49 -21.84
N SER A 34 11.97 27.09 -22.51
CA SER A 34 11.20 27.93 -23.42
C SER A 34 9.76 28.06 -22.96
N PHE A 35 9.28 29.30 -22.87
CA PHE A 35 7.91 29.62 -22.49
C PHE A 35 7.48 30.95 -23.12
N GLN A 36 6.26 31.01 -23.67
CA GLN A 36 5.69 32.18 -24.35
C GLN A 36 6.62 32.85 -25.39
N HIS A 37 7.41 32.05 -26.13
CA HIS A 37 8.41 32.48 -27.12
C HIS A 37 9.67 33.14 -26.54
N THR A 38 9.84 33.13 -25.22
CA THR A 38 11.09 33.51 -24.56
C THR A 38 11.89 32.25 -24.23
N VAL A 39 13.20 32.32 -24.41
CA VAL A 39 14.13 31.20 -24.18
C VAL A 39 15.14 31.60 -23.11
N TYR A 40 15.29 30.76 -22.10
CA TYR A 40 16.21 30.86 -20.98
C TYR A 40 17.16 29.67 -21.03
N GLN A 41 18.39 29.81 -20.54
CA GLN A 41 19.36 28.71 -20.55
C GLN A 41 20.22 28.73 -19.27
N THR A 42 20.61 27.54 -18.81
CA THR A 42 21.61 27.38 -17.75
C THR A 42 23.02 27.56 -18.29
N ASN A 43 24.01 27.59 -17.40
CA ASN A 43 25.39 27.33 -17.81
C ASN A 43 25.58 25.86 -18.26
N THR A 44 26.66 25.60 -19.00
CA THR A 44 27.07 24.25 -19.37
C THR A 44 27.72 23.53 -18.20
N ALA A 45 27.33 22.28 -17.99
CA ALA A 45 27.95 21.36 -17.03
C ALA A 45 28.82 20.36 -17.79
N SER A 46 29.96 19.94 -17.22
CA SER A 46 30.87 18.99 -17.88
C SER A 46 30.64 17.56 -17.42
N GLY A 47 30.68 16.62 -18.37
CA GLY A 47 30.64 15.18 -18.11
C GLY A 47 29.24 14.56 -18.20
N SER A 48 29.19 13.24 -18.17
CA SER A 48 27.97 12.43 -18.38
C SER A 48 26.95 12.46 -17.24
N HIS A 49 27.29 13.07 -16.10
CA HIS A 49 26.42 13.20 -14.92
C HIS A 49 26.33 14.68 -14.50
N PRO A 50 25.67 15.53 -15.30
CA PRO A 50 25.63 16.96 -15.05
C PRO A 50 24.78 17.33 -13.82
N CYS A 51 25.27 18.28 -13.02
CA CYS A 51 24.53 18.91 -11.94
C CYS A 51 24.53 20.42 -12.16
N TRP A 52 23.41 21.00 -12.60
CA TRP A 52 23.32 22.43 -12.87
C TRP A 52 23.10 23.25 -11.59
N ASN A 53 22.21 22.82 -10.70
CA ASN A 53 21.87 23.54 -9.46
C ASN A 53 21.58 25.05 -9.67
N GLU A 54 20.97 25.38 -10.80
CA GLU A 54 20.64 26.75 -11.19
C GLU A 54 19.14 26.99 -11.12
N GLU A 55 18.77 28.20 -10.69
CA GLU A 55 17.39 28.68 -10.70
C GLU A 55 17.16 29.50 -11.96
N ILE A 56 16.10 29.17 -12.72
CA ILE A 56 15.69 29.90 -13.92
C ILE A 56 14.41 30.65 -13.59
N GLU A 57 14.50 31.98 -13.58
CA GLU A 57 13.34 32.85 -13.50
C GLU A 57 12.73 33.02 -14.90
N VAL A 58 11.48 32.61 -15.07
CA VAL A 58 10.75 32.66 -16.33
C VAL A 58 9.68 33.76 -16.24
N ASP A 59 9.73 34.71 -17.16
CA ASP A 59 8.74 35.77 -17.24
C ASP A 59 7.42 35.24 -17.77
N PHE A 60 6.31 35.73 -17.20
CA PHE A 60 4.97 35.37 -17.64
C PHE A 60 4.10 36.60 -17.90
N ILE A 61 3.50 36.64 -19.10
CA ILE A 61 2.60 37.70 -19.53
C ILE A 61 1.23 37.08 -19.83
N SER A 62 0.24 37.38 -18.98
CA SER A 62 -1.14 36.95 -19.23
C SER A 62 -1.76 37.74 -20.39
N PRO A 63 -2.54 37.10 -21.29
CA PRO A 63 -3.30 37.79 -22.32
C PRO A 63 -4.19 38.90 -21.73
N GLY A 64 -3.94 40.15 -22.10
CA GLY A 64 -4.68 41.31 -21.59
C GLY A 64 -4.26 41.79 -20.18
N HIS A 65 -3.12 41.33 -19.65
CA HIS A 65 -2.61 41.63 -18.30
C HIS A 65 -3.59 41.27 -17.17
N ASP A 66 -4.50 40.34 -17.42
CA ASP A 66 -5.44 39.85 -16.42
C ASP A 66 -4.90 38.55 -15.79
N TYR A 67 -4.46 38.66 -14.54
CA TYR A 67 -3.89 37.56 -13.76
C TYR A 67 -4.94 36.84 -12.90
N SER A 68 -6.24 36.99 -13.20
CA SER A 68 -7.30 36.23 -12.52
C SER A 68 -7.27 34.76 -12.90
N PHE A 69 -7.56 33.88 -11.92
CA PHE A 69 -7.55 32.43 -12.10
C PHE A 69 -8.45 31.95 -13.27
N SER A 70 -9.62 32.57 -13.43
CA SER A 70 -10.56 32.28 -14.53
C SER A 70 -9.98 32.51 -15.93
N ASN A 71 -8.95 33.35 -16.06
CA ASN A 71 -8.22 33.57 -17.30
C ASN A 71 -6.92 32.76 -17.37
N LEU A 72 -6.20 32.61 -16.26
CA LEU A 72 -5.00 31.76 -16.19
C LEU A 72 -5.32 30.28 -16.48
N SER A 73 -6.44 29.75 -15.99
CA SER A 73 -6.89 28.37 -16.24
C SER A 73 -7.24 28.08 -17.70
N LYS A 74 -7.45 29.13 -18.51
CA LYS A 74 -7.72 29.01 -19.96
C LYS A 74 -6.45 29.02 -20.80
N ILE A 75 -5.30 29.32 -20.20
CA ILE A 75 -4.01 29.35 -20.89
C ILE A 75 -3.59 27.92 -21.22
N LYS A 76 -3.30 27.68 -22.49
CA LYS A 76 -2.88 26.37 -23.02
C LYS A 76 -1.39 26.36 -23.40
N ASP A 77 -0.65 27.37 -22.98
CA ASP A 77 0.79 27.46 -23.23
C ASP A 77 1.51 26.31 -22.54
N ASN A 78 2.51 25.74 -23.21
CA ASN A 78 3.37 24.71 -22.63
C ASN A 78 4.70 25.33 -22.24
N VAL A 79 5.27 24.84 -21.14
CA VAL A 79 6.67 25.06 -20.79
C VAL A 79 7.49 23.92 -21.39
N TYR A 80 8.51 24.26 -22.14
CA TYR A 80 9.43 23.31 -22.76
C TYR A 80 10.76 23.37 -22.02
N ILE A 81 11.25 22.24 -21.55
CA ILE A 81 12.59 22.09 -20.99
C ILE A 81 13.36 21.16 -21.91
N ASN A 82 14.31 21.71 -22.65
CA ASN A 82 15.15 20.98 -23.59
C ASN A 82 16.54 20.80 -23.00
N ILE A 83 17.13 19.64 -23.18
CA ILE A 83 18.51 19.36 -22.79
C ILE A 83 19.33 19.26 -24.07
N PHE A 84 20.42 20.00 -24.13
CA PHE A 84 21.35 20.01 -25.25
C PHE A 84 22.76 19.70 -24.76
N ASP A 85 23.59 19.13 -25.63
CA ASP A 85 25.03 19.00 -25.49
C ASP A 85 25.73 20.08 -26.33
N GLU A 86 26.63 20.84 -25.71
CA GLU A 86 27.40 21.89 -26.37
C GLU A 86 28.72 21.33 -26.92
N VAL A 87 28.89 21.42 -28.24
CA VAL A 87 30.12 21.01 -28.93
C VAL A 87 30.73 22.19 -29.65
N ILE A 88 31.96 22.54 -29.27
CA ILE A 88 32.76 23.57 -29.94
C ILE A 88 33.46 22.91 -31.13
N ILE A 89 33.12 23.34 -32.34
CA ILE A 89 33.76 22.86 -33.57
C ILE A 89 34.71 23.95 -34.06
N GLU A 90 36.00 23.64 -34.10
CA GLU A 90 37.01 24.51 -34.72
C GLU A 90 37.03 24.26 -36.24
N LYS A 91 36.82 25.31 -37.05
CA LYS A 91 37.11 25.22 -38.48
C LYS A 91 38.60 25.36 -38.73
N HIS A 92 39.22 24.31 -39.27
CA HIS A 92 40.43 24.46 -40.07
C HIS A 92 40.03 24.69 -41.53
N GLU A 93 40.17 25.92 -42.04
CA GLU A 93 40.19 26.13 -43.49
C GLU A 93 41.63 25.96 -43.99
N ASP A 94 41.86 24.95 -44.83
CA ASP A 94 43.18 24.56 -45.37
C ASP A 94 43.89 25.61 -46.24
N HIS A 95 43.28 26.79 -46.45
CA HIS A 95 43.89 27.88 -47.23
C HIS A 95 43.64 29.29 -46.65
N CYS A 96 43.88 29.48 -45.35
CA CYS A 96 43.93 30.83 -44.78
C CYS A 96 45.38 31.33 -44.56
N LEU A 97 45.70 32.49 -45.13
CA LEU A 97 46.98 33.19 -44.96
C LEU A 97 47.18 33.59 -43.48
N LYS A 98 48.44 33.55 -43.00
CA LYS A 98 48.93 33.68 -41.60
C LYS A 98 48.47 34.93 -40.79
N SER A 99 47.16 35.14 -40.61
CA SER A 99 46.60 36.05 -39.60
C SER A 99 45.09 35.86 -39.31
N CYS A 100 44.45 34.75 -39.70
CA CYS A 100 43.06 34.50 -39.29
C CYS A 100 42.99 33.83 -37.92
N SER A 101 42.25 34.45 -36.99
CA SER A 101 41.77 33.79 -35.78
C SER A 101 40.95 32.56 -36.17
N SER A 102 41.22 31.43 -35.53
CA SER A 102 40.40 30.22 -35.64
C SER A 102 38.93 30.60 -35.41
N HIS A 103 38.08 30.34 -36.40
CA HIS A 103 36.65 30.53 -36.25
C HIS A 103 36.09 29.24 -35.65
N SER A 104 35.86 29.23 -34.34
CA SER A 104 35.05 28.19 -33.71
C SER A 104 33.59 28.60 -33.74
N TYR A 105 32.69 27.64 -33.93
CA TYR A 105 31.27 27.87 -33.71
C TYR A 105 30.73 26.80 -32.77
N VAL A 106 29.77 27.22 -31.96
CA VAL A 106 29.10 26.38 -30.99
C VAL A 106 27.97 25.62 -31.68
N LYS A 107 28.01 24.30 -31.64
CA LYS A 107 26.92 23.44 -32.09
C LYS A 107 26.16 22.91 -30.87
N LYS A 108 24.84 23.13 -30.85
CA LYS A 108 23.92 22.53 -29.88
C LYS A 108 23.40 21.20 -30.41
N ASN A 109 23.75 20.08 -29.78
CA ASN A 109 23.19 18.77 -30.09
C ASN A 109 22.02 18.48 -29.13
N TRP A 110 20.81 18.25 -29.64
CA TRP A 110 19.66 17.96 -28.77
C TRP A 110 19.78 16.57 -28.14
N LEU A 111 19.59 16.48 -26.82
CA LEU A 111 19.62 15.24 -26.04
C LEU A 111 18.23 14.75 -25.65
N GLY A 112 17.29 15.66 -25.35
CA GLY A 112 15.95 15.30 -24.89
C GLY A 112 15.08 16.50 -24.55
N SER A 113 13.79 16.27 -24.34
CA SER A 113 12.85 17.32 -23.93
C SER A 113 11.82 16.82 -22.94
N ILE A 114 11.44 17.70 -22.02
CA ILE A 114 10.33 17.55 -21.08
C ILE A 114 9.35 18.68 -21.39
N ILE A 115 8.07 18.36 -21.50
CA ILE A 115 7.02 19.30 -21.86
C ILE A 115 5.89 19.14 -20.86
N PHE A 116 5.47 20.24 -20.23
CA PHE A 116 4.28 20.24 -19.39
C PHE A 116 3.45 21.51 -19.62
N PRO A 117 2.11 21.40 -19.50
CA PRO A 117 1.23 22.54 -19.70
C PRO A 117 1.34 23.53 -18.52
N PHE A 118 1.23 24.83 -18.79
CA PHE A 118 1.20 25.87 -17.76
C PHE A 118 0.11 25.63 -16.70
N SER A 119 -1.01 25.03 -17.09
CA SER A 119 -2.08 24.66 -16.17
C SER A 119 -1.63 23.72 -15.05
N ALA A 120 -0.60 22.89 -15.27
CA ALA A 120 -0.04 22.03 -14.23
C ALA A 120 0.68 22.84 -13.13
N LEU A 121 1.39 23.92 -13.50
CA LEU A 121 1.98 24.86 -12.56
C LEU A 121 0.90 25.68 -11.84
N LEU A 122 -0.13 26.11 -12.56
CA LEU A 122 -1.22 26.90 -11.97
C LEU A 122 -1.99 26.09 -10.93
N GLN A 123 -2.29 24.82 -11.23
CA GLN A 123 -2.89 23.92 -10.26
C GLN A 123 -2.03 23.83 -9.01
N GLN A 124 -0.70 23.69 -9.13
CA GLN A 124 0.21 23.73 -7.97
C GLN A 124 0.18 25.06 -7.18
N SER A 125 -0.18 26.19 -7.77
CA SER A 125 -0.21 27.50 -7.09
C SER A 125 -1.52 27.83 -6.34
N GLU A 126 -2.64 27.17 -6.64
CA GLU A 126 -3.86 27.21 -5.79
C GLU A 126 -3.60 26.58 -4.41
N PHE A 127 -2.48 25.88 -4.24
CA PHE A 127 -2.05 25.27 -2.99
C PHE A 127 -1.27 26.23 -2.06
N SER A 128 -1.28 27.56 -2.19
CA SER A 128 -0.47 28.43 -1.29
C SER A 128 -0.67 28.15 0.21
N ASP A 129 -1.88 27.79 0.65
CA ASP A 129 -2.14 27.35 2.04
C ASP A 129 -1.78 25.88 2.29
N GLN A 130 -1.87 25.01 1.26
CA GLN A 130 -1.55 23.59 1.35
C GLN A 130 -0.04 23.28 1.23
N ILE A 131 0.73 24.09 0.51
CA ILE A 131 2.19 23.99 0.37
C ILE A 131 2.84 24.23 1.73
N ASP A 132 2.36 25.21 2.51
CA ASP A 132 2.84 25.43 3.88
C ASP A 132 2.54 24.20 4.77
N VAL A 133 1.35 23.61 4.66
CA VAL A 133 1.00 22.42 5.46
C VAL A 133 1.79 21.18 5.04
N LEU A 134 2.05 20.97 3.74
CA LEU A 134 2.87 19.87 3.24
C LEU A 134 4.34 20.03 3.64
N GLN A 135 4.90 21.24 3.52
CA GLN A 135 6.26 21.53 4.02
C GLN A 135 6.34 21.32 5.54
N ARG A 136 5.33 21.78 6.28
CA ARG A 136 5.22 21.55 7.72
C ARG A 136 5.17 20.06 8.06
N ALA A 137 4.44 19.25 7.29
CA ALA A 137 4.37 17.80 7.45
C ALA A 137 5.74 17.15 7.28
N GLN A 138 6.48 17.51 6.23
CA GLN A 138 7.84 17.03 6.00
C GLN A 138 8.82 17.43 7.13
N ILE A 139 8.75 18.69 7.60
CA ILE A 139 9.56 19.17 8.72
C ILE A 139 9.20 18.43 10.01
N PHE A 140 7.90 18.23 10.26
CA PHE A 140 7.41 17.51 11.43
C PHE A 140 7.92 16.07 11.45
N GLU A 141 7.84 15.38 10.31
CA GLU A 141 8.34 14.02 10.15
C GLU A 141 9.85 13.93 10.41
N ARG A 142 10.66 14.78 9.77
CA ARG A 142 12.12 14.82 10.01
C ARG A 142 12.46 15.06 11.48
N ASN A 143 11.76 16.01 12.12
CA ASN A 143 12.00 16.34 13.52
C ASN A 143 11.63 15.18 14.46
N CYS A 144 10.57 14.42 14.15
CA CYS A 144 10.17 13.26 14.94
C CYS A 144 11.17 12.10 14.76
N LYS A 145 11.53 11.78 13.51
CA LYS A 145 12.54 10.74 13.19
C LYS A 145 13.93 11.06 13.76
N ALA A 146 14.31 12.34 13.84
CA ALA A 146 15.58 12.74 14.45
C ALA A 146 15.67 12.41 15.95
N VAL A 147 14.54 12.43 16.67
CA VAL A 147 14.48 12.12 18.11
C VAL A 147 14.17 10.64 18.35
N PHE A 148 13.32 10.04 17.52
CA PHE A 148 12.83 8.66 17.65
C PHE A 148 13.00 7.91 16.31
N PRO A 149 14.22 7.45 15.97
CA PRO A 149 14.54 6.92 14.63
C PRO A 149 13.80 5.62 14.29
N ASN A 150 13.45 4.81 15.29
CA ASN A 150 12.80 3.51 15.08
C ASN A 150 11.27 3.58 15.08
N ARG A 151 10.67 4.78 15.26
CA ARG A 151 9.22 4.93 15.33
C ARG A 151 8.66 5.29 13.97
N ARG A 152 7.60 4.58 13.59
CA ARG A 152 6.91 4.82 12.32
C ARG A 152 6.12 6.13 12.37
N ILE A 153 6.17 6.87 11.28
CA ILE A 153 5.38 8.08 11.07
C ILE A 153 5.12 8.25 9.57
N ILE A 154 3.86 8.53 9.23
CA ILE A 154 3.45 8.89 7.88
C ILE A 154 2.58 10.13 8.00
N THR A 155 2.98 11.20 7.33
CA THR A 155 2.25 12.48 7.35
C THR A 155 1.65 12.82 5.99
N THR A 156 2.32 12.41 4.92
CA THR A 156 1.92 12.63 3.54
C THR A 156 2.21 11.39 2.70
N VAL A 157 1.42 11.16 1.66
CA VAL A 157 1.48 10.02 0.73
C VAL A 157 1.16 10.50 -0.69
N LEU A 158 1.51 9.73 -1.71
CA LEU A 158 1.05 10.02 -3.07
C LEU A 158 -0.33 9.38 -3.29
N ASN A 159 -1.24 10.05 -3.99
CA ASN A 159 -2.44 9.41 -4.48
C ASN A 159 -2.17 8.62 -5.78
N ASP A 160 -3.19 7.95 -6.31
CA ASP A 160 -3.15 7.22 -7.58
C ASP A 160 -2.89 8.11 -8.81
N GLU A 161 -2.94 9.43 -8.66
CA GLU A 161 -2.60 10.43 -9.67
C GLU A 161 -1.18 11.00 -9.49
N GLY A 162 -0.41 10.55 -8.49
CA GLY A 162 0.94 11.03 -8.21
C GLY A 162 0.99 12.40 -7.51
N ILE A 163 -0.11 12.83 -6.90
CA ILE A 163 -0.21 14.08 -6.13
C ILE A 163 0.07 13.80 -4.66
N GLN A 164 0.93 14.61 -4.03
CA GLN A 164 1.24 14.49 -2.61
C GLN A 164 0.09 15.02 -1.74
N MET A 165 -0.40 14.18 -0.83
CA MET A 165 -1.59 14.41 -0.03
C MET A 165 -1.33 14.15 1.44
N LEU A 166 -1.95 14.94 2.32
CA LEU A 166 -1.96 14.65 3.75
C LEU A 166 -2.80 13.41 4.03
N VAL A 167 -2.30 12.54 4.92
CA VAL A 167 -3.00 11.31 5.33
C VAL A 167 -4.38 11.57 5.94
N THR A 168 -4.56 12.73 6.58
CA THR A 168 -5.85 13.13 7.17
C THR A 168 -6.97 13.27 6.14
N ARG A 169 -6.64 13.52 4.86
CA ARG A 169 -7.63 13.65 3.78
C ARG A 169 -8.26 12.31 3.39
N TYR A 170 -7.66 11.19 3.77
CA TYR A 170 -8.20 9.85 3.53
C TYR A 170 -9.25 9.44 4.57
N ILE A 171 -9.41 10.21 5.65
CA ILE A 171 -10.36 9.90 6.72
C ILE A 171 -11.68 10.64 6.48
N LYS A 172 -12.76 9.89 6.32
CA LYS A 172 -14.13 10.38 6.15
C LYS A 172 -15.11 9.27 6.52
N ALA A 173 -16.21 9.59 7.18
CA ALA A 173 -17.28 8.63 7.40
C ALA A 173 -17.82 8.10 6.05
N LEU A 174 -17.78 6.78 5.84
CA LEU A 174 -18.24 6.12 4.61
C LEU A 174 -19.14 4.94 4.92
N ASN A 175 -20.18 4.74 4.11
CA ASN A 175 -21.14 3.66 4.27
C ASN A 175 -20.50 2.28 4.02
N PRO A 176 -20.64 1.29 4.91
CA PRO A 176 -20.31 -0.10 4.59
C PRO A 176 -21.38 -0.72 3.67
N PRO A 177 -21.13 -1.94 3.12
CA PRO A 177 -22.13 -2.66 2.34
C PRO A 177 -23.43 -2.86 3.12
N GLN A 178 -24.58 -2.60 2.48
CA GLN A 178 -25.89 -2.67 3.13
C GLN A 178 -26.20 -4.07 3.69
N GLN A 179 -25.72 -5.13 3.02
CA GLN A 179 -25.85 -6.51 3.48
C GLN A 179 -25.25 -6.73 4.88
N LEU A 180 -24.21 -5.98 5.28
CA LEU A 180 -23.61 -6.07 6.61
C LEU A 180 -24.44 -5.34 7.69
N LEU A 181 -25.19 -4.31 7.28
CA LEU A 181 -26.07 -3.54 8.17
C LEU A 181 -27.31 -4.32 8.57
N ASP A 182 -27.84 -5.14 7.66
CA ASP A 182 -29.11 -5.83 7.83
C ASP A 182 -29.01 -7.08 8.74
N ILE A 183 -27.81 -7.61 8.99
CA ILE A 183 -27.60 -8.90 9.69
C ILE A 183 -27.82 -8.78 11.20
N PHE A 184 -27.31 -7.71 11.84
CA PHE A 184 -27.33 -7.55 13.30
C PHE A 184 -27.96 -6.21 13.71
N LEU A 185 -29.19 -5.96 13.26
CA LEU A 185 -29.95 -4.73 13.52
C LEU A 185 -30.06 -4.30 15.01
N GLN A 186 -29.73 -5.17 15.97
CA GLN A 186 -29.87 -4.91 17.41
C GLN A 186 -28.57 -5.04 18.23
N ASP A 187 -27.46 -5.51 17.66
CA ASP A 187 -26.18 -5.65 18.38
C ASP A 187 -25.06 -4.90 17.64
N SER A 188 -24.71 -3.74 18.20
CA SER A 188 -23.72 -2.84 17.61
C SER A 188 -22.33 -3.45 17.60
N ASN A 189 -21.97 -4.27 18.60
CA ASN A 189 -20.60 -4.75 18.73
C ASN A 189 -20.33 -5.90 17.76
N THR A 190 -21.28 -6.83 17.63
CA THR A 190 -21.18 -7.90 16.61
C THR A 190 -21.18 -7.35 15.19
N THR A 191 -21.84 -6.21 14.95
CA THR A 191 -21.80 -5.52 13.65
C THR A 191 -20.39 -5.01 13.34
N LEU A 192 -19.68 -4.44 14.32
CA LEU A 192 -18.30 -3.96 14.12
C LEU A 192 -17.33 -5.12 13.87
N ASP A 193 -17.47 -6.23 14.58
CA ASP A 193 -16.68 -7.46 14.35
C ASP A 193 -16.89 -7.98 12.92
N LEU A 194 -18.13 -8.00 12.43
CA LEU A 194 -18.45 -8.41 11.08
C LEU A 194 -17.83 -7.49 10.03
N ILE A 195 -17.78 -6.18 10.30
CA ILE A 195 -17.16 -5.19 9.40
C ILE A 195 -15.65 -5.33 9.38
N ALA A 196 -15.01 -5.51 10.55
CA ALA A 196 -13.58 -5.76 10.64
C ALA A 196 -13.21 -7.05 9.89
N ARG A 197 -14.03 -8.10 10.05
CA ARG A 197 -13.92 -9.33 9.27
C ARG A 197 -14.04 -9.06 7.77
N PHE A 198 -15.06 -8.33 7.32
CA PHE A 198 -15.23 -8.00 5.90
C PHE A 198 -14.00 -7.29 5.31
N VAL A 199 -13.43 -6.31 6.01
CA VAL A 199 -12.21 -5.62 5.58
C VAL A 199 -11.04 -6.60 5.46
N SER A 200 -10.89 -7.54 6.40
CA SER A 200 -9.83 -8.57 6.37
C SER A 200 -9.93 -9.56 5.19
N LEU A 201 -11.07 -9.58 4.49
CA LEU A 201 -11.26 -10.41 3.31
C LEU A 201 -10.72 -9.78 2.03
N ILE A 202 -10.35 -8.50 2.08
CA ILE A 202 -9.74 -7.82 0.95
C ILE A 202 -8.28 -8.28 0.87
N PRO A 203 -7.82 -8.81 -0.26
CA PRO A 203 -6.43 -9.20 -0.45
C PRO A 203 -5.45 -8.04 -0.31
N PHE A 204 -4.26 -8.35 0.20
CA PHE A 204 -3.14 -7.41 0.19
C PHE A 204 -2.52 -7.29 -1.20
N MET A 205 -2.12 -6.07 -1.58
CA MET A 205 -1.22 -5.87 -2.70
C MET A 205 0.13 -6.54 -2.39
N PRO A 206 0.73 -7.30 -3.32
CA PRO A 206 2.04 -7.89 -3.09
C PRO A 206 3.06 -6.79 -2.78
N ASP A 207 3.84 -6.95 -1.71
CA ASP A 207 4.81 -5.94 -1.26
C ASP A 207 5.75 -5.54 -2.42
N THR A 208 5.84 -4.23 -2.69
CA THR A 208 6.95 -3.69 -3.50
C THR A 208 8.19 -3.74 -2.62
N LEU A 209 9.20 -4.49 -3.06
CA LEU A 209 10.39 -4.92 -2.29
C LEU A 209 11.29 -3.81 -1.72
N ASP A 210 10.95 -2.53 -1.89
CA ASP A 210 11.77 -1.40 -1.43
C ASP A 210 11.05 -0.60 -0.35
N GLU A 211 11.17 -1.04 0.91
CA GLU A 211 10.76 -0.27 2.11
C GLU A 211 11.56 1.05 2.30
N ASN A 212 12.53 1.35 1.42
CA ASN A 212 13.53 2.39 1.62
C ASN A 212 13.56 3.50 0.57
N ASP A 213 12.76 3.47 -0.50
CA ASP A 213 12.84 4.53 -1.52
C ASP A 213 11.50 4.84 -2.18
N GLY A 214 10.95 6.02 -1.85
CA GLY A 214 9.98 6.69 -2.72
C GLY A 214 8.51 6.39 -2.48
N SER A 215 7.94 7.03 -1.45
CA SER A 215 6.52 7.42 -1.33
C SER A 215 5.46 6.33 -1.55
N ASP A 216 4.90 5.82 -0.45
CA ASP A 216 3.69 4.98 -0.47
C ASP A 216 2.58 5.65 -1.29
N ILE A 217 2.10 4.94 -2.31
CA ILE A 217 0.92 5.34 -3.09
C ILE A 217 -0.30 4.78 -2.37
N TRP A 218 -1.23 5.65 -1.99
CA TRP A 218 -2.48 5.27 -1.34
C TRP A 218 -3.68 5.56 -2.23
N MET A 219 -4.58 4.59 -2.31
CA MET A 219 -5.85 4.66 -2.98
C MET A 219 -6.98 5.10 -2.02
N THR A 220 -8.07 5.62 -2.58
CA THR A 220 -9.29 5.88 -1.82
C THR A 220 -9.95 4.58 -1.39
N SER A 221 -10.84 4.67 -0.38
CA SER A 221 -11.58 3.51 0.13
C SER A 221 -12.49 2.89 -0.95
N GLU A 222 -13.06 3.71 -1.84
CA GLU A 222 -13.81 3.23 -3.01
C GLU A 222 -12.93 2.46 -3.99
N ARG A 223 -11.71 2.94 -4.26
CA ARG A 223 -10.76 2.23 -5.13
C ARG A 223 -10.35 0.89 -4.54
N CYS A 224 -10.02 0.85 -3.26
CA CYS A 224 -9.71 -0.39 -2.52
C CYS A 224 -10.83 -1.45 -2.66
N ILE A 225 -12.09 -1.04 -2.48
CA ILE A 225 -13.26 -1.92 -2.66
C ILE A 225 -13.45 -2.32 -4.13
N SER A 226 -13.38 -1.37 -5.06
CA SER A 226 -13.67 -1.63 -6.48
C SER A 226 -12.64 -2.56 -7.14
N LEU A 227 -11.38 -2.50 -6.71
CA LEU A 227 -10.30 -3.36 -7.18
C LEU A 227 -10.15 -4.64 -6.35
N ALA A 228 -10.83 -4.72 -5.20
CA ALA A 228 -10.69 -5.78 -4.20
C ALA A 228 -9.21 -6.04 -3.84
N ILE A 229 -8.46 -4.97 -3.59
CA ILE A 229 -7.05 -5.02 -3.20
C ILE A 229 -6.65 -3.75 -2.43
N GLY A 230 -5.75 -3.88 -1.47
CA GLY A 230 -5.16 -2.71 -0.80
C GLY A 230 -3.91 -3.04 0.02
N ASN A 231 -3.27 -2.02 0.59
CA ASN A 231 -2.16 -2.17 1.55
C ASN A 231 -2.66 -2.09 3.01
N LYS A 232 -1.78 -2.31 3.99
CA LYS A 232 -2.14 -2.33 5.42
C LYS A 232 -2.80 -1.04 5.88
N GLU A 233 -2.32 0.10 5.40
CA GLU A 233 -2.81 1.43 5.77
C GLU A 233 -4.18 1.70 5.15
N GLU A 234 -4.39 1.34 3.90
CA GLU A 234 -5.67 1.45 3.18
C GLU A 234 -6.75 0.59 3.83
N HIS A 235 -6.41 -0.62 4.30
CA HIS A 235 -7.33 -1.46 5.06
C HIS A 235 -7.70 -0.81 6.40
N ALA A 236 -6.74 -0.24 7.13
CA ALA A 236 -7.01 0.49 8.37
C ALA A 236 -7.84 1.75 8.13
N ILE A 237 -7.58 2.50 7.06
CA ILE A 237 -8.34 3.67 6.64
C ILE A 237 -9.77 3.29 6.30
N LEU A 238 -9.98 2.23 5.52
CA LEU A 238 -11.31 1.72 5.16
C LEU A 238 -12.11 1.34 6.41
N LEU A 239 -11.51 0.58 7.31
CA LEU A 239 -12.15 0.18 8.57
C LEU A 239 -12.47 1.40 9.46
N CYS A 240 -11.54 2.34 9.56
CA CYS A 240 -11.73 3.60 10.29
C CYS A 240 -12.92 4.39 9.73
N ASN A 241 -13.00 4.53 8.41
CA ASN A 241 -14.07 5.23 7.71
C ASN A 241 -15.44 4.58 7.94
N PHE A 242 -15.50 3.24 7.95
CA PHE A 242 -16.72 2.53 8.34
C PHE A 242 -17.09 2.78 9.79
N PHE A 243 -16.15 2.72 10.74
CA PHE A 243 -16.46 2.98 12.14
C PHE A 243 -16.95 4.42 12.39
N LEU A 244 -16.38 5.40 11.67
CA LEU A 244 -16.87 6.79 11.69
C LEU A 244 -18.30 6.90 11.18
N TYR A 245 -18.71 6.08 10.21
CA TYR A 245 -20.11 6.03 9.74
C TYR A 245 -21.09 5.56 10.83
N PHE A 246 -20.66 4.66 11.71
CA PHE A 246 -21.44 4.29 12.92
C PHE A 246 -21.34 5.32 14.06
N GLY A 247 -20.68 6.46 13.84
CA GLY A 247 -20.48 7.50 14.84
C GLY A 247 -19.49 7.12 15.95
N LYS A 248 -18.65 6.10 15.74
CA LYS A 248 -17.58 5.75 16.68
C LYS A 248 -16.44 6.76 16.58
N SER A 249 -15.77 7.02 17.70
CA SER A 249 -14.51 7.77 17.69
C SER A 249 -13.38 6.83 17.27
N ALA A 250 -12.98 6.91 16.00
CA ALA A 250 -11.98 6.03 15.40
C ALA A 250 -10.76 6.82 14.91
N LEU A 251 -9.56 6.26 15.14
CA LEU A 251 -8.29 6.78 14.64
C LEU A 251 -7.51 5.66 13.97
N VAL A 252 -6.73 5.97 12.95
CA VAL A 252 -5.74 5.02 12.41
C VAL A 252 -4.49 5.07 13.27
N LEU A 253 -3.96 3.91 13.60
CA LEU A 253 -2.77 3.69 14.42
C LEU A 253 -1.68 3.04 13.58
N LEU A 254 -0.50 3.64 13.55
CA LEU A 254 0.69 3.08 12.90
C LEU A 254 1.67 2.55 13.96
N GLY A 255 2.23 1.38 13.68
CA GLY A 255 3.19 0.73 14.56
C GLY A 255 3.88 -0.45 13.91
N SER A 256 4.36 -1.37 14.75
CA SER A 256 4.96 -2.64 14.33
C SER A 256 4.38 -3.83 15.09
N SER A 257 4.43 -4.99 14.45
CA SER A 257 4.08 -6.31 14.98
C SER A 257 5.26 -7.26 14.77
N MET A 258 5.43 -8.22 15.67
CA MET A 258 6.51 -9.21 15.57
C MET A 258 6.41 -10.06 14.32
N LEU A 259 5.19 -10.40 13.92
CA LEU A 259 4.91 -11.34 12.83
C LEU A 259 4.76 -10.63 11.49
N GLU A 260 4.21 -9.42 11.49
CA GLU A 260 3.79 -8.70 10.28
C GLU A 260 4.72 -7.53 9.91
N GLY A 261 5.71 -7.20 10.73
CA GLY A 261 6.58 -6.05 10.51
C GLY A 261 5.83 -4.73 10.74
N HIS A 262 5.87 -3.81 9.78
CA HIS A 262 5.05 -2.60 9.83
C HIS A 262 3.56 -2.92 9.72
N VAL A 263 2.75 -2.29 10.57
CA VAL A 263 1.30 -2.52 10.65
C VAL A 263 0.52 -1.23 10.80
N ALA A 264 -0.76 -1.28 10.43
CA ALA A 264 -1.75 -0.26 10.67
C ALA A 264 -3.01 -0.87 11.32
N TYR A 265 -3.48 -0.26 12.40
CA TYR A 265 -4.63 -0.68 13.19
C TYR A 265 -5.66 0.43 13.24
N VAL A 266 -6.88 0.12 13.69
CA VAL A 266 -7.87 1.15 14.06
C VAL A 266 -8.02 1.16 15.58
N LEU A 267 -7.82 2.34 16.18
CA LEU A 267 -8.05 2.60 17.59
C LEU A 267 -9.46 3.15 17.76
N THR A 268 -10.24 2.55 18.65
CA THR A 268 -11.52 3.10 19.08
C THR A 268 -11.58 3.19 20.60
N GLN A 269 -12.38 4.12 21.12
CA GLN A 269 -12.61 4.25 22.55
C GLN A 269 -14.05 3.83 22.89
N GLU A 270 -14.19 2.86 23.77
CA GLU A 270 -15.49 2.42 24.31
C GLU A 270 -15.49 2.60 25.83
N SER A 271 -16.33 3.53 26.31
CA SER A 271 -16.36 3.94 27.72
C SER A 271 -14.97 4.40 28.21
N ASP A 272 -14.26 3.55 28.98
CA ASP A 272 -12.92 3.81 29.53
C ASP A 272 -11.85 2.86 28.96
N GLU A 273 -12.20 1.98 28.01
CA GLU A 273 -11.25 1.04 27.40
C GLU A 273 -10.93 1.44 25.96
N TYR A 274 -9.66 1.25 25.58
CA TYR A 274 -9.20 1.39 24.21
C TYR A 274 -9.21 0.01 23.53
N LEU A 275 -9.83 -0.05 22.37
CA LEU A 275 -9.91 -1.23 21.51
C LEU A 275 -9.03 -1.03 20.29
N LEU A 276 -8.22 -2.05 19.99
CA LEU A 276 -7.25 -2.13 18.92
C LEU A 276 -7.75 -3.15 17.89
N TRP A 277 -8.20 -2.66 16.75
CA TRP A 277 -8.75 -3.47 15.67
C TRP A 277 -7.67 -3.73 14.62
N ASN A 278 -7.34 -5.00 14.39
CA ASN A 278 -6.44 -5.41 13.31
C ASN A 278 -7.26 -5.59 12.02
N PRO A 279 -7.16 -4.70 11.04
CA PRO A 279 -7.91 -4.83 9.79
C PRO A 279 -7.41 -6.00 8.93
N SER A 280 -6.17 -6.48 9.13
CA SER A 280 -5.59 -7.61 8.39
C SER A 280 -6.16 -8.96 8.82
N THR A 281 -6.62 -9.07 10.07
CA THR A 281 -7.16 -10.33 10.63
C THR A 281 -8.64 -10.23 11.01
N GLY A 282 -9.19 -9.02 11.05
CA GLY A 282 -10.54 -8.74 11.52
C GLY A 282 -10.70 -8.90 13.03
N GLN A 283 -9.61 -9.03 13.80
CA GLN A 283 -9.66 -9.26 15.24
C GLN A 283 -9.62 -7.94 16.04
N CYS A 284 -10.34 -7.93 17.16
CA CYS A 284 -10.34 -6.84 18.12
C CYS A 284 -9.60 -7.26 19.39
N HIS A 285 -8.67 -6.42 19.84
CA HIS A 285 -7.90 -6.61 21.06
C HIS A 285 -8.14 -5.45 22.02
N LYS A 286 -8.20 -5.76 23.31
CA LYS A 286 -8.16 -4.72 24.34
C LYS A 286 -6.72 -4.22 24.51
N GLN A 287 -6.55 -2.98 24.95
CA GLN A 287 -5.22 -2.41 25.24
C GLN A 287 -4.33 -3.31 26.14
N PHE A 288 -4.93 -3.97 27.14
CA PHE A 288 -4.23 -4.83 28.09
C PHE A 288 -4.32 -6.33 27.75
N ASP A 289 -4.72 -6.68 26.53
CA ASP A 289 -4.78 -8.06 26.06
C ASP A 289 -3.36 -8.60 25.81
N PRO A 290 -2.92 -9.65 26.53
CA PRO A 290 -1.60 -10.26 26.31
C PRO A 290 -1.46 -10.99 24.97
N PHE A 291 -2.57 -11.24 24.28
CA PHE A 291 -2.56 -11.88 22.96
C PHE A 291 -2.56 -10.87 21.80
N CYS A 292 -2.57 -9.56 22.09
CA CYS A 292 -2.45 -8.54 21.05
C CYS A 292 -1.07 -8.65 20.38
N PRO A 293 -0.99 -8.87 19.05
CA PRO A 293 0.30 -9.03 18.36
C PRO A 293 1.04 -7.70 18.15
N LEU A 294 0.38 -6.57 18.39
CA LEU A 294 0.94 -5.23 18.26
C LEU A 294 2.08 -5.00 19.26
N GLN A 295 3.25 -4.59 18.78
CA GLN A 295 4.44 -4.35 19.61
C GLN A 295 4.69 -2.87 19.87
N SER A 296 4.40 -2.00 18.90
CA SER A 296 4.57 -0.55 19.05
C SER A 296 3.34 0.24 18.61
N VAL A 297 3.17 1.39 19.24
CA VAL A 297 2.22 2.43 18.89
C VAL A 297 3.00 3.71 18.67
N ASP A 298 3.19 4.09 17.42
CA ASP A 298 4.14 5.14 17.06
C ASP A 298 3.44 6.43 16.62
N CYS A 299 2.35 6.31 15.86
CA CYS A 299 1.62 7.44 15.32
C CYS A 299 0.11 7.16 15.29
N LEU A 300 -0.70 8.20 15.52
CA LEU A 300 -2.14 8.18 15.34
C LEU A 300 -2.55 9.25 14.32
N PHE A 301 -3.61 9.05 13.56
CA PHE A 301 -4.20 10.10 12.74
C PHE A 301 -5.71 9.93 12.54
N ASP A 302 -6.39 11.06 12.34
CA ASP A 302 -7.83 11.15 12.02
C ASP A 302 -8.08 12.19 10.91
N ASP A 303 -9.32 12.62 10.72
CA ASP A 303 -9.72 13.65 9.74
C ASP A 303 -9.15 15.05 10.05
N LYS A 304 -8.59 15.26 11.24
CA LYS A 304 -8.16 16.57 11.74
C LYS A 304 -6.66 16.69 11.87
N ASN A 305 -5.97 15.65 12.33
CA ASN A 305 -4.56 15.77 12.69
C ASN A 305 -3.79 14.45 12.63
N VAL A 306 -2.47 14.60 12.77
CA VAL A 306 -1.52 13.51 12.98
C VAL A 306 -0.86 13.74 14.34
N TRP A 307 -0.85 12.71 15.18
CA TRP A 307 -0.25 12.69 16.50
C TRP A 307 0.89 11.69 16.56
N PHE A 308 2.09 12.17 16.85
CA PHE A 308 3.26 11.33 17.02
C PHE A 308 3.50 11.01 18.50
N ASN A 309 3.70 9.74 18.82
CA ASN A 309 3.95 9.30 20.19
C ASN A 309 5.36 9.73 20.63
N ILE A 310 5.46 10.52 21.70
CA ILE A 310 6.73 10.97 22.29
C ILE A 310 6.99 10.40 23.69
N GLN A 311 6.13 9.47 24.14
CA GLN A 311 6.31 8.75 25.41
C GLN A 311 7.58 7.89 25.36
N GLN A 312 8.20 7.56 26.51
CA GLN A 312 9.42 6.74 26.52
C GLN A 312 9.15 5.31 26.02
N ASN A 313 8.04 4.72 26.45
CA ASN A 313 7.61 3.39 26.03
C ASN A 313 6.46 3.53 25.01
N ASN A 314 6.57 2.82 23.89
CA ASN A 314 5.56 2.77 22.83
C ASN A 314 4.82 1.41 22.76
N THR A 315 5.01 0.51 23.71
CA THR A 315 4.24 -0.74 23.77
C THR A 315 2.76 -0.46 24.08
N PRO A 316 1.79 -1.16 23.46
CA PRO A 316 0.36 -0.85 23.62
C PRO A 316 -0.11 -0.80 25.08
N MET A 317 0.36 -1.71 25.92
CA MET A 317 0.01 -1.77 27.34
C MET A 317 0.54 -0.60 28.17
N ALA A 318 1.65 0.02 27.74
CA ALA A 318 2.29 1.13 28.45
C ALA A 318 1.90 2.51 27.92
N VAL A 319 1.31 2.57 26.72
CA VAL A 319 0.97 3.82 26.06
C VAL A 319 -0.29 4.42 26.66
N HIS A 320 -0.22 5.70 27.02
CA HIS A 320 -1.40 6.48 27.34
C HIS A 320 -2.00 7.04 26.05
N PHE A 321 -3.15 6.50 25.63
CA PHE A 321 -3.82 6.86 24.37
C PHE A 321 -4.55 8.22 24.38
N ASP A 322 -4.54 8.94 25.50
CA ASP A 322 -5.10 10.29 25.58
C ASP A 322 -4.27 11.30 24.74
N TYR A 323 -4.65 11.42 23.47
CA TYR A 323 -4.00 12.26 22.45
C TYR A 323 -4.25 13.76 22.61
N SER A 324 -5.03 14.16 23.63
CA SER A 324 -5.19 15.58 24.01
C SER A 324 -3.95 16.14 24.73
N LYS A 325 -3.15 15.25 25.37
CA LYS A 325 -1.96 15.59 26.15
C LYS A 325 -0.73 15.75 25.26
N GLU A 326 -0.32 16.99 25.05
CA GLU A 326 0.88 17.34 24.26
C GLU A 326 2.20 16.81 24.85
N SER A 327 2.22 16.44 26.13
CA SER A 327 3.35 15.75 26.77
C SER A 327 3.54 14.31 26.33
N PHE A 328 2.49 13.69 25.77
CA PHE A 328 2.51 12.31 25.29
C PHE A 328 2.42 12.23 23.77
N TRP A 329 1.69 13.15 23.15
CA TRP A 329 1.38 13.15 21.73
C TRP A 329 1.70 14.50 21.09
N LYS A 330 2.72 14.52 20.25
CA LYS A 330 3.11 15.71 19.50
C LYS A 330 2.21 15.85 18.28
N GLN A 331 1.63 17.03 18.10
CA GLN A 331 0.67 17.30 17.01
C GLN A 331 1.36 17.90 15.79
N LEU A 332 0.96 17.46 14.60
CA LEU A 332 1.38 18.08 13.34
C LEU A 332 0.79 19.49 13.20
N ILE A 333 -0.53 19.59 13.32
CA ILE A 333 -1.29 20.84 13.21
C ILE A 333 -1.61 21.36 14.62
N PRO A 334 -1.08 22.53 15.05
CA PRO A 334 -1.39 23.10 16.36
C PRO A 334 -2.84 23.58 16.45
N LYS A 335 -3.39 23.61 17.66
CA LYS A 335 -4.76 24.08 17.94
C LYS A 335 -5.07 25.50 17.44
N ASN A 336 -4.04 26.35 17.32
CA ASN A 336 -4.18 27.76 16.92
C ASN A 336 -3.99 27.98 15.40
N PHE A 337 -3.92 26.91 14.60
CA PHE A 337 -3.72 27.03 13.17
C PHE A 337 -4.98 27.62 12.49
N GLN A 338 -4.82 28.78 11.84
CA GLN A 338 -5.90 29.52 11.14
C GLN A 338 -5.98 29.15 9.65
N GLY A 339 -5.77 27.87 9.31
CA GLY A 339 -5.90 27.38 7.94
C GLY A 339 -7.27 26.77 7.66
N THR A 340 -7.71 26.89 6.41
CA THR A 340 -8.91 26.23 5.91
C THR A 340 -8.73 24.72 5.99
N LYS A 341 -9.68 23.98 6.59
CA LYS A 341 -9.60 22.52 6.64
C LYS A 341 -9.69 21.96 5.21
N PRO A 342 -8.68 21.22 4.73
CA PRO A 342 -8.74 20.61 3.41
C PRO A 342 -9.88 19.59 3.37
N GLN A 343 -10.61 19.56 2.25
CA GLN A 343 -11.65 18.56 2.04
C GLN A 343 -11.03 17.17 1.86
N SER A 344 -11.75 16.16 2.35
CA SER A 344 -11.40 14.77 2.11
C SER A 344 -11.40 14.46 0.61
N ILE A 345 -10.55 13.52 0.21
CA ILE A 345 -10.55 12.97 -1.16
C ILE A 345 -11.44 11.73 -1.30
N GLN A 346 -11.99 11.24 -0.20
CA GLN A 346 -12.94 10.16 -0.22
C GLN A 346 -14.26 10.63 -0.88
N PRO A 347 -14.99 9.74 -1.57
CA PRO A 347 -16.28 10.09 -2.15
C PRO A 347 -17.32 10.43 -1.06
N GLU A 348 -18.50 10.89 -1.45
CA GLU A 348 -19.61 11.06 -0.50
C GLU A 348 -20.09 9.72 0.05
N GLU A 349 -20.23 8.73 -0.82
CA GLU A 349 -20.66 7.37 -0.49
C GLU A 349 -19.94 6.37 -1.39
N ILE A 350 -19.72 5.15 -0.91
CA ILE A 350 -19.19 4.05 -1.71
C ILE A 350 -20.35 3.34 -2.40
N ILE A 351 -20.23 3.15 -3.72
CA ILE A 351 -21.20 2.40 -4.52
C ILE A 351 -20.72 0.96 -4.66
N TYR A 352 -21.54 0.03 -4.18
CA TYR A 352 -21.27 -1.39 -4.22
C TYR A 352 -21.92 -2.06 -5.44
N SER A 353 -21.29 -3.13 -5.93
CA SER A 353 -21.82 -3.95 -7.03
C SER A 353 -22.00 -5.39 -6.58
N ASP A 354 -23.11 -6.01 -6.97
CA ASP A 354 -23.40 -7.38 -6.59
C ASP A 354 -22.43 -8.37 -7.26
N THR A 355 -22.01 -9.37 -6.48
CA THR A 355 -21.17 -10.46 -6.98
C THR A 355 -22.02 -11.52 -7.68
N ASN A 356 -21.58 -11.96 -8.85
CA ASN A 356 -22.33 -12.92 -9.67
C ASN A 356 -22.38 -14.32 -9.02
N GLU A 357 -23.57 -14.74 -8.61
CA GLU A 357 -23.78 -16.04 -7.94
C GLU A 357 -23.37 -17.25 -8.80
N SER A 358 -23.61 -17.21 -10.12
CA SER A 358 -23.23 -18.30 -11.03
C SER A 358 -21.70 -18.46 -11.11
N MET A 359 -20.98 -17.34 -11.17
CA MET A 359 -19.51 -17.34 -11.16
C MET A 359 -18.98 -17.94 -9.86
N VAL A 360 -19.59 -17.60 -8.73
CA VAL A 360 -19.23 -18.10 -7.40
C VAL A 360 -19.47 -19.62 -7.31
N GLU A 361 -20.61 -20.10 -7.82
CA GLU A 361 -20.91 -21.53 -7.85
C GLU A 361 -19.92 -22.31 -8.73
N ASP A 362 -19.58 -21.77 -9.91
CA ASP A 362 -18.57 -22.37 -10.80
C ASP A 362 -17.19 -22.41 -10.14
N LEU A 363 -16.79 -21.33 -9.46
CA LEU A 363 -15.53 -21.26 -8.71
C LEU A 363 -15.51 -22.26 -7.56
N LYS A 364 -16.59 -22.34 -6.76
CA LYS A 364 -16.73 -23.32 -5.67
C LYS A 364 -16.55 -24.75 -6.19
N ASN A 365 -17.22 -25.09 -7.29
CA ASN A 365 -17.13 -26.40 -7.92
C ASN A 365 -15.71 -26.68 -8.46
N ARG A 366 -15.05 -25.67 -9.03
CA ARG A 366 -13.66 -25.76 -9.50
C ARG A 366 -12.69 -26.02 -8.34
N ILE A 367 -12.78 -25.26 -7.26
CA ILE A 367 -11.93 -25.45 -6.07
C ILE A 367 -12.15 -26.85 -5.49
N GLU A 368 -13.40 -27.27 -5.27
CA GLU A 368 -13.71 -28.58 -4.69
C GLU A 368 -13.16 -29.73 -5.56
N ARG A 369 -13.34 -29.67 -6.89
CA ARG A 369 -12.78 -30.68 -7.81
C ARG A 369 -11.25 -30.69 -7.78
N THR A 370 -10.63 -29.52 -7.74
CA THR A 370 -9.17 -29.39 -7.75
C THR A 370 -8.57 -29.94 -6.46
N LEU A 371 -9.13 -29.59 -5.30
CA LEU A 371 -8.71 -30.11 -4.00
C LEU A 371 -8.89 -31.63 -3.91
N LYS A 372 -10.00 -32.19 -4.44
CA LYS A 372 -10.18 -33.66 -4.51
C LYS A 372 -9.09 -34.34 -5.35
N GLY A 373 -8.69 -33.73 -6.47
CA GLY A 373 -7.58 -34.20 -7.29
C GLY A 373 -6.24 -34.14 -6.54
N LYS A 374 -5.94 -33.01 -5.91
CA LYS A 374 -4.72 -32.80 -5.12
C LYS A 374 -4.61 -33.77 -3.95
N MET A 375 -5.71 -34.06 -3.26
CA MET A 375 -5.75 -35.08 -2.21
C MET A 375 -5.34 -36.47 -2.71
N MET A 376 -5.70 -36.84 -3.94
CA MET A 376 -5.27 -38.10 -4.55
C MET A 376 -3.79 -38.06 -4.93
N GLU A 377 -3.30 -36.93 -5.45
CA GLU A 377 -1.88 -36.72 -5.78
C GLU A 377 -0.98 -36.79 -4.53
N TRP A 378 -1.41 -36.19 -3.41
CA TRP A 378 -0.67 -36.19 -2.13
C TRP A 378 -0.66 -37.57 -1.45
N ARG A 379 -1.56 -38.48 -1.82
CA ARG A 379 -1.69 -39.83 -1.23
C ARG A 379 -1.45 -40.94 -2.27
N PRO A 380 -0.29 -41.01 -2.94
CA PRO A 380 -0.08 -41.94 -4.06
C PRO A 380 -0.09 -43.43 -3.62
N LYS A 381 0.16 -43.71 -2.34
CA LYS A 381 0.24 -45.08 -1.78
C LYS A 381 -1.07 -45.58 -1.17
N HIS A 382 -2.08 -44.72 -1.00
CA HIS A 382 -3.30 -45.05 -0.27
C HIS A 382 -4.55 -44.61 -1.04
N PRO A 383 -5.58 -45.45 -1.16
CA PRO A 383 -6.83 -45.02 -1.78
C PRO A 383 -7.48 -43.89 -0.97
N THR A 384 -7.93 -42.84 -1.66
CA THR A 384 -8.69 -41.74 -1.04
C THR A 384 -10.19 -42.04 -1.16
N ARG A 385 -10.82 -42.45 -0.05
CA ARG A 385 -12.26 -42.77 0.00
C ARG A 385 -13.05 -41.58 0.51
N TRP A 386 -14.06 -41.15 -0.23
CA TRP A 386 -14.89 -40.01 0.13
C TRP A 386 -16.16 -40.44 0.88
N ASN A 387 -16.32 -39.99 2.12
CA ASN A 387 -17.54 -40.19 2.90
C ASN A 387 -18.60 -39.15 2.49
N ARG A 388 -19.65 -39.62 1.80
CA ARG A 388 -20.71 -38.76 1.25
C ARG A 388 -21.62 -38.16 2.33
N GLN A 389 -21.90 -38.92 3.39
CA GLN A 389 -22.78 -38.48 4.47
C GLN A 389 -22.14 -37.32 5.25
N CYS A 390 -20.88 -37.49 5.68
CA CYS A 390 -20.13 -36.43 6.34
C CYS A 390 -19.97 -35.22 5.41
N THR A 391 -19.62 -35.42 4.13
CA THR A 391 -19.51 -34.32 3.15
C THR A 391 -20.81 -33.49 3.04
N SER A 392 -21.98 -34.14 3.09
CA SER A 392 -23.28 -33.44 3.05
C SER A 392 -23.49 -32.56 4.28
N ILE A 393 -23.14 -33.06 5.46
CA ILE A 393 -23.26 -32.33 6.72
C ILE A 393 -22.29 -31.15 6.75
N LEU A 394 -21.03 -31.36 6.35
CA LEU A 394 -20.05 -30.27 6.28
C LEU A 394 -20.53 -29.12 5.37
N ARG A 395 -21.18 -29.45 4.24
CA ARG A 395 -21.71 -28.47 3.30
C ARG A 395 -22.86 -27.61 3.89
N GLN A 396 -23.60 -28.14 4.85
CA GLN A 396 -24.66 -27.42 5.57
C GLN A 396 -24.11 -26.55 6.71
N ILE A 397 -23.01 -26.99 7.34
CA ILE A 397 -22.36 -26.25 8.44
C ILE A 397 -21.64 -25.00 7.92
N LEU A 398 -20.90 -25.10 6.81
CA LEU A 398 -20.02 -24.01 6.35
C LEU A 398 -20.72 -22.64 6.19
N PRO A 399 -21.92 -22.52 5.58
CA PRO A 399 -22.61 -21.23 5.49
C PRO A 399 -22.96 -20.59 6.84
N LYS A 400 -23.22 -21.41 7.87
CA LYS A 400 -23.59 -20.93 9.21
C LYS A 400 -22.38 -20.34 9.94
N LEU A 401 -21.18 -20.82 9.63
CA LEU A 401 -19.94 -20.35 10.23
C LEU A 401 -19.55 -18.93 9.78
N GLU A 402 -19.96 -18.50 8.59
CA GLU A 402 -19.63 -17.15 8.07
C GLU A 402 -20.14 -16.04 8.99
N PHE A 403 -21.35 -16.19 9.53
CA PHE A 403 -22.01 -15.15 10.33
C PHE A 403 -21.81 -15.31 11.84
N GLY A 404 -20.93 -16.21 12.28
CA GLY A 404 -20.61 -16.35 13.71
C GLY A 404 -21.81 -16.66 14.61
N THR A 405 -22.91 -17.19 14.06
CA THR A 405 -24.05 -17.62 14.87
C THR A 405 -23.64 -18.87 15.66
N GLY A 406 -23.18 -18.65 16.90
CA GLY A 406 -22.82 -19.70 17.86
C GLY A 406 -23.96 -20.66 18.24
N SER A 407 -25.13 -20.54 17.61
CA SER A 407 -26.12 -21.62 17.56
C SER A 407 -25.68 -22.61 16.50
N PHE A 408 -24.77 -23.50 16.90
CA PHE A 408 -24.41 -24.68 16.15
C PHE A 408 -25.70 -25.40 15.78
N VAL A 409 -26.03 -25.35 14.48
CA VAL A 409 -26.82 -26.37 13.82
C VAL A 409 -28.31 -26.38 14.26
N SER A 410 -29.22 -26.77 13.37
CA SER A 410 -30.60 -27.04 13.82
C SER A 410 -30.56 -28.30 14.70
N PRO A 411 -31.44 -28.48 15.69
CA PRO A 411 -31.40 -29.67 16.57
C PRO A 411 -31.47 -31.01 15.80
N GLU A 412 -31.98 -31.01 14.56
CA GLU A 412 -32.01 -32.18 13.67
C GLU A 412 -30.64 -32.51 13.06
N GLU A 413 -29.93 -31.50 12.56
CA GLU A 413 -28.62 -31.63 11.92
C GLU A 413 -27.51 -31.90 12.96
N ASP A 414 -27.65 -31.39 14.19
CA ASP A 414 -26.74 -31.67 15.31
C ASP A 414 -26.82 -33.15 15.66
N SER A 415 -28.03 -33.71 15.63
CA SER A 415 -28.26 -35.14 15.83
C SER A 415 -27.61 -36.01 14.74
N ASP A 416 -27.54 -35.52 13.49
CA ASP A 416 -26.93 -36.25 12.38
C ASP A 416 -25.41 -36.25 12.44
N PHE A 417 -24.80 -35.14 12.86
CA PHE A 417 -23.36 -35.06 13.11
C PHE A 417 -22.97 -35.86 14.37
N GLU A 418 -23.73 -35.74 15.46
CA GLU A 418 -23.56 -36.55 16.68
C GLU A 418 -23.68 -38.04 16.39
N ARG A 419 -24.66 -38.45 15.56
CA ARG A 419 -24.80 -39.84 15.12
C ARG A 419 -23.58 -40.33 14.34
N LEU A 420 -22.95 -39.48 13.54
CA LEU A 420 -21.70 -39.82 12.85
C LEU A 420 -20.53 -39.99 13.82
N LEU A 421 -20.43 -39.15 14.84
CA LEU A 421 -19.42 -39.25 15.90
C LEU A 421 -19.54 -40.54 16.72
N GLN A 422 -20.74 -41.14 16.80
CA GLN A 422 -20.95 -42.46 17.42
C GLN A 422 -20.30 -43.62 16.65
N PHE A 423 -19.97 -43.44 15.35
CA PHE A 423 -19.39 -44.50 14.50
C PHE A 423 -17.97 -44.18 14.02
N TYR A 424 -17.55 -42.91 14.05
CA TYR A 424 -16.26 -42.46 13.55
C TYR A 424 -15.56 -41.50 14.53
N TRP A 425 -14.23 -41.61 14.64
CA TRP A 425 -13.37 -40.49 15.03
C TRP A 425 -13.18 -39.57 13.84
N ILE A 426 -13.66 -38.34 13.97
CA ILE A 426 -13.55 -37.30 12.96
C ILE A 426 -12.48 -36.30 13.41
N THR A 427 -11.48 -36.08 12.57
CA THR A 427 -10.43 -35.08 12.81
C THR A 427 -10.35 -34.13 11.62
N GLY A 428 -10.49 -32.85 11.91
CA GLY A 428 -10.44 -31.78 10.91
C GLY A 428 -11.12 -30.53 11.44
N PHE A 429 -10.83 -29.40 10.80
CA PHE A 429 -11.39 -28.12 11.16
C PHE A 429 -11.70 -27.31 9.89
N PRO A 430 -12.72 -26.43 9.93
CA PRO A 430 -12.95 -25.50 8.85
C PRO A 430 -11.84 -24.45 8.82
N ILE A 431 -11.31 -24.18 7.63
CA ILE A 431 -10.43 -23.03 7.37
C ILE A 431 -11.23 -21.97 6.62
N GLN A 432 -10.98 -20.71 6.96
CA GLN A 432 -11.55 -19.56 6.30
C GLN A 432 -10.42 -18.64 5.83
N MET A 433 -10.51 -18.16 4.60
CA MET A 433 -9.52 -17.25 4.05
C MET A 433 -10.11 -16.37 2.94
N PRO A 434 -9.52 -15.17 2.70
CA PRO A 434 -9.81 -14.40 1.50
C PRO A 434 -9.45 -15.19 0.24
N TYR A 435 -10.26 -15.05 -0.81
CA TYR A 435 -9.90 -15.59 -2.12
C TYR A 435 -8.90 -14.68 -2.85
N THR A 436 -7.71 -15.21 -3.12
CA THR A 436 -6.75 -14.62 -4.06
C THR A 436 -6.72 -15.42 -5.35
N ASP A 437 -6.41 -16.71 -5.22
CA ASP A 437 -6.28 -17.66 -6.31
C ASP A 437 -6.45 -19.11 -5.80
N VAL A 438 -6.63 -20.04 -6.73
CA VAL A 438 -6.86 -21.46 -6.40
C VAL A 438 -5.62 -22.11 -5.75
N GLN A 439 -4.40 -21.69 -6.09
CA GLN A 439 -3.17 -22.25 -5.54
C GLN A 439 -3.02 -21.89 -4.06
N SER A 440 -3.31 -20.65 -3.68
CA SER A 440 -3.33 -20.22 -2.28
C SER A 440 -4.26 -21.09 -1.41
N VAL A 441 -5.44 -21.45 -1.93
CA VAL A 441 -6.37 -22.38 -1.25
C VAL A 441 -5.80 -23.79 -1.15
N ILE A 442 -5.15 -24.29 -2.22
CA ILE A 442 -4.49 -25.61 -2.22
C ILE A 442 -3.41 -25.66 -1.15
N ASP A 443 -2.57 -24.63 -1.07
CA ASP A 443 -1.44 -24.57 -0.14
C ASP A 443 -1.93 -24.52 1.31
N ALA A 444 -2.96 -23.73 1.61
CA ALA A 444 -3.56 -23.70 2.94
C ALA A 444 -4.15 -25.07 3.35
N VAL A 445 -4.86 -25.74 2.44
CA VAL A 445 -5.38 -27.10 2.70
C VAL A 445 -4.25 -28.10 2.90
N TYR A 446 -3.18 -28.01 2.11
CA TYR A 446 -2.02 -28.88 2.26
C TYR A 446 -1.35 -28.73 3.63
N GLN A 447 -1.16 -27.48 4.08
CA GLN A 447 -0.54 -27.15 5.37
C GLN A 447 -1.30 -27.70 6.58
N THR A 448 -2.61 -28.00 6.45
CA THR A 448 -3.38 -28.65 7.53
C THR A 448 -2.85 -30.04 7.90
N GLY A 449 -2.11 -30.71 7.01
CA GLY A 449 -1.55 -32.05 7.23
C GLY A 449 -2.58 -33.18 7.29
N ILE A 450 -3.88 -32.91 7.17
CA ILE A 450 -4.96 -33.92 7.28
C ILE A 450 -4.81 -35.02 6.21
N HIS A 451 -4.31 -34.65 5.04
CA HIS A 451 -4.02 -35.58 3.95
C HIS A 451 -2.98 -36.65 4.32
N SER A 452 -2.15 -36.44 5.33
CA SER A 452 -1.08 -37.34 5.77
C SER A 452 -1.52 -38.37 6.82
N SER A 453 -2.82 -38.50 7.09
CA SER A 453 -3.35 -39.50 8.04
C SER A 453 -2.88 -40.94 7.71
N GLU A 454 -2.21 -41.57 8.68
CA GLU A 454 -1.63 -42.92 8.58
C GLU A 454 -2.58 -44.05 9.02
N PHE A 455 -3.78 -43.71 9.53
CA PHE A 455 -4.72 -44.71 10.02
C PHE A 455 -5.19 -45.66 8.89
N PRO A 456 -5.28 -46.98 9.15
CA PRO A 456 -5.80 -47.93 8.18
C PRO A 456 -7.28 -47.65 7.87
N GLN A 457 -7.65 -47.69 6.59
CA GLN A 457 -9.03 -47.48 6.11
C GLN A 457 -9.63 -46.08 6.38
N THR A 458 -8.81 -45.05 6.60
CA THR A 458 -9.29 -43.66 6.72
C THR A 458 -10.15 -43.25 5.52
N GLU A 459 -11.33 -42.71 5.83
CA GLU A 459 -12.19 -42.02 4.88
C GLU A 459 -11.99 -40.50 5.00
N PHE A 460 -12.34 -39.75 3.98
CA PHE A 460 -12.21 -38.29 3.95
C PHE A 460 -13.55 -37.63 3.60
N ALA A 461 -13.79 -36.45 4.14
CA ALA A 461 -14.88 -35.58 3.73
C ALA A 461 -14.30 -34.21 3.39
N LEU A 462 -14.78 -33.63 2.29
CA LEU A 462 -14.37 -32.30 1.84
C LEU A 462 -15.60 -31.53 1.37
N ALA A 463 -15.82 -30.37 1.98
CA ALA A 463 -16.79 -29.39 1.52
C ALA A 463 -16.11 -28.03 1.30
N VAL A 464 -16.57 -27.31 0.29
CA VAL A 464 -16.15 -25.94 -0.01
C VAL A 464 -17.41 -25.07 -0.05
N TYR A 465 -17.34 -23.92 0.58
CA TYR A 465 -18.36 -22.88 0.52
C TYR A 465 -17.66 -21.55 0.22
N ILE A 466 -18.30 -20.71 -0.58
CA ILE A 466 -17.80 -19.37 -0.87
C ILE A 466 -18.94 -18.42 -0.54
N HIS A 467 -18.69 -17.52 0.41
CA HIS A 467 -19.62 -16.43 0.70
C HIS A 467 -19.26 -15.22 -0.19
N PRO A 468 -20.19 -14.77 -1.05
CA PRO A 468 -19.95 -13.62 -1.90
C PRO A 468 -20.33 -12.33 -1.19
N PHE A 469 -19.35 -11.48 -0.89
CA PHE A 469 -19.59 -10.07 -0.57
C PHE A 469 -19.60 -9.23 -1.85
N PRO A 470 -20.07 -7.97 -1.80
CA PRO A 470 -20.05 -7.09 -2.96
C PRO A 470 -18.64 -6.88 -3.55
N ASN A 471 -18.59 -6.47 -4.81
CA ASN A 471 -17.36 -6.18 -5.57
C ASN A 471 -16.40 -7.37 -5.69
N ASN A 472 -16.92 -8.59 -5.76
CA ASN A 472 -16.17 -9.85 -5.86
C ASN A 472 -15.18 -10.10 -4.71
N ILE A 473 -15.45 -9.53 -3.52
CA ILE A 473 -14.73 -9.90 -2.30
C ILE A 473 -15.33 -11.24 -1.81
N LEU A 474 -14.51 -12.28 -1.74
CA LEU A 474 -14.99 -13.65 -1.49
C LEU A 474 -14.34 -14.23 -0.22
N SER A 475 -15.18 -14.68 0.71
CA SER A 475 -14.74 -15.50 1.84
C SER A 475 -14.83 -16.98 1.46
N VAL A 476 -13.68 -17.65 1.38
CA VAL A 476 -13.60 -19.08 1.03
C VAL A 476 -13.49 -19.90 2.30
N TRP A 477 -14.45 -20.80 2.46
CA TRP A 477 -14.45 -21.81 3.50
C TRP A 477 -14.14 -23.17 2.91
N VAL A 478 -13.18 -23.86 3.52
CA VAL A 478 -12.88 -25.26 3.20
C VAL A 478 -12.94 -26.06 4.49
N TYR A 479 -13.72 -27.15 4.49
CA TYR A 479 -13.71 -28.11 5.57
C TYR A 479 -13.23 -29.45 5.03
N LEU A 480 -11.97 -29.77 5.34
CA LEU A 480 -11.39 -31.09 5.13
C LEU A 480 -11.38 -31.86 6.46
N ALA A 481 -11.90 -33.08 6.45
CA ALA A 481 -11.89 -33.96 7.61
C ALA A 481 -11.45 -35.38 7.22
N SER A 482 -10.73 -36.03 8.12
CA SER A 482 -10.45 -37.47 8.06
C SER A 482 -11.29 -38.22 9.09
N LEU A 483 -11.82 -39.37 8.69
CA LEU A 483 -12.71 -40.21 9.48
C LEU A 483 -12.10 -41.60 9.64
N SER A 484 -12.00 -42.06 10.88
CA SER A 484 -11.58 -43.44 11.22
C SER A 484 -12.69 -44.12 11.99
N ARG A 485 -13.08 -45.35 11.63
CA ARG A 485 -14.18 -46.06 12.32
C ARG A 485 -13.79 -46.51 13.71
N HIS A 486 -14.76 -46.48 14.64
CA HIS A 486 -14.69 -47.19 15.92
C HIS A 486 -14.33 -48.67 15.71
N GLN A 487 -13.26 -49.13 16.37
CA GLN A 487 -12.83 -50.53 16.35
C GLN A 487 -13.70 -51.39 17.26
#